data_AF-A0A7Y3FPT4-F1
#
_entry.id   AF-A0A7Y3FPT4-F1
#
_cell.length_a   1.000
_cell.length_b   1.000
_cell.length_c   1.000
_cell.angle_alpha   90.00
_cell.angle_beta   90.00
_cell.angle_gamma   90.00
#
_symmetry.space_group_name_H-M   'P 1'
#
loop_
_entity.id
_entity.type
_entity.pdbx_description
1 polymer ?
#
loop_
_entity_poly.entity_id
_entity_poly.type
_entity_poly.pdbx_seq_one_letter_code
_entity_poly.pdbx_strand_id
1 'polypeptide(L)'
;PMSFYEYSGGGVTVMQVALADARGRPFDEVLESDVLDPVGMTRSSFRQPIAPKHDRNAARAHGRQGESMGAKWHVYPELAAAGLWTTPTDLARFVTEVQRALAGHPDRAISRASAVEMTTPVGVGPYGVGFSIQSLGEGWYFGHGGSNWGFRAQILGHKAKGYGFAIMTNASAGGVVAGEISRRIQKAYGWDSLAEPVERGYGSRGDVAQMTDAARAFLAALTGPQRAQATFDFDSDERLRFHFIPNEMFERRGVMLAALDENQLERAHDLLRAGLSRNGYLTATQIMELEDVLLALEGGGRFARDRDEYLLSIFGAPGPGETWGWRFEGHHLSLHFTVVDGIVGVVAPAFAGANPAEVRDGPQQGLRVLGDREDAGRALVQSLDSGQLRQATIAAEAPRDIVTGAEADIDPLSPEGIAVSDLTEEQRGLVIDLVNVYLEMMSDGLASERGRRIGAAGIDEITFGWAGGLERGQPHYYRLQGPTFLIEYDNTQNGANHIHSVWRDFDGDFGRDLLREHRERHHHER
;
A
#
# COMPACT_ATOMS: atom_id res chain seq x y z
N PRO A 1 14.85 23.21 8.14
CA PRO A 1 15.62 22.34 7.21
C PRO A 1 15.97 21.02 7.92
N MET A 2 15.93 19.88 7.22
CA MET A 2 16.31 18.56 7.76
C MET A 2 15.40 18.00 8.88
N SER A 3 14.14 18.46 8.98
CA SER A 3 13.18 17.99 10.00
C SER A 3 12.26 16.87 9.53
N PHE A 4 12.03 16.74 8.22
CA PHE A 4 11.28 15.66 7.59
C PHE A 4 11.70 15.51 6.13
N TYR A 5 11.30 14.41 5.50
CA TYR A 5 11.55 14.11 4.09
C TYR A 5 10.31 14.40 3.24
N GLU A 6 10.51 15.02 2.08
CA GLU A 6 9.47 15.21 1.06
C GLU A 6 10.10 15.10 -0.34
N TYR A 7 9.53 14.24 -1.19
CA TYR A 7 10.03 14.07 -2.56
C TYR A 7 9.62 15.30 -3.40
N SER A 8 10.59 15.95 -4.05
CA SER A 8 10.32 17.17 -4.80
C SER A 8 11.07 17.22 -6.13
N GLY A 9 10.36 16.92 -7.22
CA GLY A 9 10.88 17.16 -8.58
C GLY A 9 11.20 18.63 -8.84
N GLY A 10 10.39 19.55 -8.28
CA GLY A 10 10.64 20.98 -8.34
C GLY A 10 11.98 21.38 -7.70
N GLY A 11 12.32 20.80 -6.54
CA GLY A 11 13.62 21.01 -5.90
C GLY A 11 14.80 20.56 -6.78
N VAL A 12 14.67 19.42 -7.45
CA VAL A 12 15.68 18.91 -8.40
C VAL A 12 15.79 19.82 -9.63
N THR A 13 14.68 20.38 -10.11
CA THR A 13 14.67 21.37 -11.20
C THR A 13 15.36 22.68 -10.81
N VAL A 14 15.26 23.12 -9.55
CA VAL A 14 16.05 24.28 -9.07
C VAL A 14 17.55 23.95 -9.10
N MET A 15 17.94 22.74 -8.70
CA MET A 15 19.33 22.27 -8.77
C MET A 15 19.86 22.20 -10.21
N GLN A 16 19.01 21.87 -11.19
CA GLN A 16 19.35 21.92 -12.61
C GLN A 16 19.82 23.32 -13.02
N VAL A 17 19.04 24.35 -12.67
CA VAL A 17 19.34 25.75 -13.02
C VAL A 17 20.62 26.19 -12.31
N ALA A 18 20.73 25.88 -11.01
CA ALA A 18 21.93 26.21 -10.23
C ALA A 18 23.21 25.58 -10.82
N LEU A 19 23.13 24.33 -11.28
CA LEU A 19 24.25 23.66 -11.94
C LEU A 19 24.60 24.30 -13.29
N ALA A 20 23.59 24.60 -14.11
CA ALA A 20 23.79 25.24 -15.42
C ALA A 20 24.44 26.62 -15.27
N ASP A 21 23.95 27.44 -14.33
CA ASP A 21 24.52 28.75 -14.02
C ASP A 21 25.96 28.65 -13.51
N ALA A 22 26.23 27.72 -12.59
CA ALA A 22 27.57 27.50 -12.04
C ALA A 22 28.58 27.02 -13.10
N ARG A 23 28.12 26.32 -14.15
CA ARG A 23 28.96 25.82 -15.25
C ARG A 23 29.00 26.76 -16.45
N GLY A 24 28.11 27.75 -16.53
CA GLY A 24 27.97 28.63 -17.69
C GLY A 24 27.61 27.90 -18.99
N ARG A 25 26.99 26.71 -18.89
CA ARG A 25 26.66 25.82 -20.00
C ARG A 25 25.28 25.19 -19.80
N PRO A 26 24.53 24.86 -20.87
CA PRO A 26 23.26 24.15 -20.76
C PRO A 26 23.38 22.82 -20.00
N PHE A 27 22.36 22.49 -19.20
CA PHE A 27 22.38 21.29 -18.35
C PHE A 27 22.62 19.99 -19.14
N ASP A 28 22.01 19.84 -20.32
CA ASP A 28 22.19 18.64 -21.14
C ASP A 28 23.64 18.48 -21.61
N GLU A 29 24.30 19.58 -22.00
CA GLU A 29 25.72 19.56 -22.37
C GLU A 29 26.64 19.29 -21.18
N VAL A 30 26.34 19.83 -20.00
CA VAL A 30 27.09 19.56 -18.77
C VAL A 30 27.02 18.07 -18.45
N LEU A 31 25.82 17.49 -18.43
CA LEU A 31 25.65 16.08 -18.09
C LEU A 31 26.22 15.16 -19.18
N GLU A 32 26.11 15.53 -20.46
CA GLU A 32 26.72 14.79 -21.58
C GLU A 32 28.25 14.69 -21.38
N SER A 33 28.96 15.81 -21.18
CA SER A 33 30.43 15.81 -21.07
C SER A 33 30.98 15.34 -19.73
N ASP A 34 30.29 15.65 -18.63
CA ASP A 34 30.84 15.48 -17.28
C ASP A 34 30.45 14.13 -16.68
N VAL A 35 29.34 13.52 -17.14
CA VAL A 35 28.80 12.28 -16.56
C VAL A 35 28.58 11.20 -17.61
N LEU A 36 27.74 11.44 -18.62
CA LEU A 36 27.30 10.39 -19.55
C LEU A 36 28.47 9.85 -20.39
N ASP A 37 29.26 10.72 -21.02
CA ASP A 37 30.42 10.32 -21.83
C ASP A 37 31.50 9.63 -20.98
N PRO A 38 31.94 10.18 -19.82
CA PRO A 38 32.94 9.52 -19.00
C PRO A 38 32.50 8.15 -18.45
N VAL A 39 31.21 7.95 -18.14
CA VAL A 39 30.66 6.64 -17.74
C VAL A 39 30.53 5.69 -18.94
N GLY A 40 30.37 6.22 -20.15
CA GLY A 40 30.14 5.45 -21.37
C GLY A 40 28.66 5.17 -21.65
N MET A 41 27.77 6.05 -21.18
CA MET A 41 26.31 5.99 -21.42
C MET A 41 25.94 6.53 -22.80
N THR A 42 26.50 5.91 -23.84
CA THR A 42 26.45 6.37 -25.25
C THR A 42 25.05 6.38 -25.89
N ARG A 43 24.04 5.81 -25.22
CA ARG A 43 22.63 5.83 -25.65
C ARG A 43 21.75 6.68 -24.73
N SER A 44 22.37 7.54 -23.93
CA SER A 44 21.69 8.39 -22.97
C SER A 44 21.83 9.86 -23.34
N SER A 45 20.78 10.66 -23.09
CA SER A 45 20.82 12.10 -23.33
C SER A 45 19.71 12.81 -22.56
N PHE A 46 20.01 14.00 -22.05
CA PHE A 46 19.02 14.94 -21.51
C PHE A 46 18.49 15.90 -22.58
N ARG A 47 18.97 15.83 -23.82
CA ARG A 47 18.51 16.75 -24.87
C ARG A 47 17.04 16.50 -25.20
N GLN A 48 16.26 17.57 -25.16
CA GLN A 48 14.85 17.57 -25.52
C GLN A 48 14.56 18.63 -26.61
N PRO A 49 13.73 18.33 -27.63
CA PRO A 49 13.18 17.01 -27.94
C PRO A 49 14.28 16.00 -28.29
N ILE A 50 13.99 14.71 -28.13
CA ILE A 50 14.92 13.64 -28.46
C ILE A 50 15.38 13.74 -29.93
N ALA A 51 16.70 13.62 -30.15
CA ALA A 51 17.27 13.73 -31.49
C ALA A 51 16.74 12.64 -32.43
N PRO A 52 16.56 12.91 -33.74
CA PRO A 52 15.99 11.94 -34.69
C PRO A 52 16.71 10.58 -34.73
N LYS A 53 18.03 10.56 -34.48
CA LYS A 53 18.83 9.32 -34.41
C LYS A 53 18.41 8.42 -33.24
N HIS A 54 18.00 9.01 -32.11
CA HIS A 54 17.60 8.29 -30.91
C HIS A 54 16.12 7.96 -30.93
N ASP A 55 15.27 8.84 -31.47
CA ASP A 55 13.84 8.59 -31.57
C ASP A 55 13.53 7.29 -32.32
N ARG A 56 14.25 6.96 -33.41
CA ARG A 56 14.04 5.69 -34.16
C ARG A 56 14.01 4.44 -33.28
N ASN A 57 14.75 4.45 -32.18
CA ASN A 57 14.87 3.32 -31.25
C ASN A 57 14.26 3.61 -29.86
N ALA A 58 13.57 4.73 -29.70
CA ALA A 58 12.85 5.06 -28.47
C ALA A 58 11.57 4.22 -28.36
N ALA A 59 11.28 3.74 -27.15
CA ALA A 59 10.04 3.03 -26.88
C ALA A 59 8.83 3.98 -26.94
N ARG A 60 7.67 3.43 -27.29
CA ARG A 60 6.38 4.11 -27.24
C ARG A 60 5.77 3.97 -25.85
N ALA A 61 5.17 5.05 -25.34
CA ALA A 61 4.38 5.05 -24.13
C ALA A 61 3.12 4.18 -24.29
N HIS A 62 2.87 3.29 -23.33
CA HIS A 62 1.61 2.57 -23.20
C HIS A 62 0.96 2.88 -21.85
N GLY A 63 -0.36 2.90 -21.81
CA GLY A 63 -1.07 3.12 -20.57
C GLY A 63 -1.18 1.85 -19.75
N ARG A 64 -2.24 1.74 -18.94
CA ARG A 64 -2.29 0.74 -17.86
C ARG A 64 -2.65 -0.66 -18.39
N GLN A 65 -3.40 -0.77 -19.49
CA GLN A 65 -3.84 -2.03 -20.09
C GLN A 65 -2.95 -2.45 -21.27
N GLY A 66 -1.87 -1.70 -21.55
CA GLY A 66 -0.93 -1.95 -22.64
C GLY A 66 -1.33 -1.28 -23.97
N GLU A 67 -2.38 -0.48 -23.97
CA GLU A 67 -2.81 0.39 -25.06
C GLU A 67 -1.78 1.50 -25.34
N SER A 68 -1.62 1.87 -26.62
CA SER A 68 -0.75 2.97 -27.01
C SER A 68 -1.33 4.31 -26.56
N MET A 69 -0.54 5.16 -25.91
CA MET A 69 -0.98 6.48 -25.43
C MET A 69 -1.08 7.56 -26.55
N GLY A 70 -1.16 7.16 -27.82
CA GLY A 70 -1.22 8.05 -28.98
C GLY A 70 0.13 8.67 -29.32
N ALA A 71 0.56 9.71 -28.59
CA ALA A 71 1.89 10.26 -28.73
C ALA A 71 2.94 9.21 -28.30
N LYS A 72 4.07 9.19 -28.99
CA LYS A 72 5.11 8.19 -28.67
C LYS A 72 5.75 8.46 -27.31
N TRP A 73 5.92 9.74 -26.98
CA TRP A 73 6.53 10.26 -25.77
C TRP A 73 6.25 11.77 -25.64
N HIS A 74 6.50 12.34 -24.45
CA HIS A 74 6.40 13.78 -24.17
C HIS A 74 7.78 14.44 -24.01
N VAL A 75 7.81 15.75 -24.23
CA VAL A 75 8.95 16.61 -23.89
C VAL A 75 8.81 17.05 -22.44
N TYR A 76 9.85 16.83 -21.66
CA TYR A 76 9.93 17.25 -20.25
C TYR A 76 10.97 18.36 -20.10
N PRO A 77 10.57 19.63 -19.88
CA PRO A 77 11.52 20.73 -19.67
C PRO A 77 12.29 20.63 -18.34
N GLU A 78 11.75 19.91 -17.36
CA GLU A 78 12.37 19.54 -16.08
C GLU A 78 13.45 18.43 -16.26
N LEU A 79 14.49 18.72 -17.04
CA LEU A 79 15.51 17.75 -17.46
C LEU A 79 16.08 16.91 -16.33
N ALA A 80 16.52 17.54 -15.23
CA ALA A 80 17.13 16.85 -14.10
C ALA A 80 16.15 15.94 -13.34
N ALA A 81 14.86 16.29 -13.31
CA ALA A 81 13.84 15.54 -12.59
C ALA A 81 13.23 14.40 -13.44
N ALA A 82 13.06 14.61 -14.75
CA ALA A 82 12.30 13.68 -15.60
C ALA A 82 12.81 13.53 -17.04
N GLY A 83 13.84 14.27 -17.47
CA GLY A 83 14.18 14.41 -18.89
C GLY A 83 15.24 13.46 -19.45
N LEU A 84 15.78 12.53 -18.66
CA LEU A 84 16.77 11.57 -19.16
C LEU A 84 16.13 10.53 -20.08
N TRP A 85 16.51 10.55 -21.36
CA TRP A 85 16.32 9.40 -22.25
C TRP A 85 17.51 8.46 -22.12
N THR A 86 17.27 7.17 -21.89
CA THR A 86 18.34 6.19 -21.62
C THR A 86 17.90 4.75 -21.96
N THR A 87 18.76 3.78 -21.64
CA THR A 87 18.51 2.34 -21.77
C THR A 87 18.85 1.62 -20.47
N PRO A 88 18.30 0.42 -20.20
CA PRO A 88 18.69 -0.38 -19.04
C PRO A 88 20.20 -0.63 -18.97
N THR A 89 20.86 -0.83 -20.12
CA THR A 89 22.31 -1.03 -20.20
C THR A 89 23.10 0.20 -19.73
N ASP A 90 22.69 1.40 -20.12
CA ASP A 90 23.36 2.63 -19.70
C ASP A 90 23.09 2.94 -18.22
N LEU A 91 21.87 2.73 -17.74
CA LEU A 91 21.58 2.83 -16.30
C LEU A 91 22.40 1.83 -15.48
N ALA A 92 22.58 0.61 -15.96
CA ALA A 92 23.46 -0.37 -15.31
C ALA A 92 24.93 0.07 -15.30
N ARG A 93 25.41 0.77 -16.35
CA ARG A 93 26.75 1.39 -16.35
C ARG A 93 26.87 2.47 -15.28
N PHE A 94 25.83 3.30 -15.10
CA PHE A 94 25.81 4.31 -14.04
C PHE A 94 25.85 3.68 -12.64
N VAL A 95 25.02 2.67 -12.39
CA VAL A 95 25.06 1.88 -11.13
C VAL A 95 26.45 1.30 -10.90
N THR A 96 27.07 0.74 -11.95
CA THR A 96 28.42 0.19 -11.91
C THR A 96 29.46 1.26 -11.58
N GLU A 97 29.35 2.47 -12.13
CA GLU A 97 30.26 3.57 -11.83
C GLU A 97 30.21 3.96 -10.35
N VAL A 98 29.01 4.08 -9.78
CA VAL A 98 28.83 4.36 -8.33
C VAL A 98 29.50 3.27 -7.49
N GLN A 99 29.30 1.99 -7.84
CA GLN A 99 29.92 0.86 -7.14
C GLN A 99 31.44 0.84 -7.27
N ARG A 100 31.97 1.16 -8.45
CA ARG A 100 33.42 1.27 -8.69
C ARG A 100 34.04 2.35 -7.82
N ALA A 101 33.41 3.53 -7.76
CA ALA A 101 33.85 4.65 -6.93
C ALA A 101 33.81 4.30 -5.43
N LEU A 102 32.75 3.64 -4.96
CA LEU A 102 32.66 3.12 -3.58
C LEU A 102 33.77 2.13 -3.26
N ALA A 103 34.12 1.25 -4.21
CA ALA A 103 35.22 0.30 -4.09
C ALA A 103 36.62 0.93 -4.21
N GLY A 104 36.72 2.25 -4.40
CA GLY A 104 37.99 2.97 -4.47
C GLY A 104 38.77 2.80 -5.77
N HIS A 105 38.08 2.45 -6.87
CA HIS A 105 38.69 2.50 -8.19
C HIS A 105 38.99 3.96 -8.60
N PRO A 106 39.92 4.19 -9.55
CA PRO A 106 40.19 5.53 -10.05
C PRO A 106 38.93 6.22 -10.58
N ASP A 107 38.77 7.48 -10.21
CA ASP A 107 37.62 8.32 -10.60
C ASP A 107 37.51 8.41 -12.13
N ARG A 108 36.30 8.27 -12.66
CA ARG A 108 35.98 8.65 -14.05
C ARG A 108 35.03 9.85 -14.05
N ALA A 109 33.77 9.60 -13.67
CA ALA A 109 32.75 10.65 -13.56
C ALA A 109 32.42 10.97 -12.10
N ILE A 110 32.41 9.94 -11.25
CA ILE A 110 31.96 10.04 -9.86
C ILE A 110 33.17 9.80 -8.97
N SER A 111 33.49 10.78 -8.13
CA SER A 111 34.54 10.62 -7.13
C SER A 111 34.09 9.67 -6.02
N ARG A 112 35.04 9.02 -5.34
CA ARG A 112 34.72 8.21 -4.15
C ARG A 112 33.94 9.01 -3.09
N ALA A 113 34.28 10.28 -2.86
CA ALA A 113 33.60 11.13 -1.89
C ALA A 113 32.13 11.35 -2.29
N SER A 114 31.87 11.67 -3.56
CA SER A 114 30.51 11.82 -4.09
C SER A 114 29.72 10.52 -4.01
N ALA A 115 30.33 9.38 -4.33
CA ALA A 115 29.66 8.09 -4.25
C ALA A 115 29.26 7.72 -2.79
N VAL A 116 30.09 8.06 -1.81
CA VAL A 116 29.75 7.90 -0.39
C VAL A 116 28.58 8.80 -0.01
N GLU A 117 28.59 10.07 -0.43
CA GLU A 117 27.51 11.03 -0.16
C GLU A 117 26.18 10.61 -0.80
N MET A 118 26.20 10.21 -2.07
CA MET A 118 25.03 9.72 -2.80
C MET A 118 24.41 8.47 -2.15
N THR A 119 25.21 7.65 -1.47
CA THR A 119 24.78 6.36 -0.91
C THR A 119 24.69 6.34 0.62
N THR A 120 24.78 7.49 1.27
CA THR A 120 24.62 7.64 2.72
C THR A 120 23.34 8.42 2.99
N PRO A 121 22.42 7.92 3.85
CA PRO A 121 21.22 8.66 4.21
C PRO A 121 21.57 10.06 4.74
N VAL A 122 20.82 11.07 4.32
CA VAL A 122 21.00 12.47 4.72
C VAL A 122 19.72 12.97 5.38
N GLY A 123 19.84 13.43 6.64
CA GLY A 123 18.71 13.98 7.38
C GLY A 123 17.72 12.92 7.85
N VAL A 124 16.43 13.22 7.70
CA VAL A 124 15.31 12.32 8.04
C VAL A 124 14.85 11.63 6.77
N GLY A 125 14.56 10.33 6.82
CA GLY A 125 14.02 9.56 5.69
C GLY A 125 15.04 8.65 4.98
N PRO A 126 14.58 7.84 4.02
CA PRO A 126 15.38 6.77 3.43
C PRO A 126 16.19 7.23 2.21
N TYR A 127 16.60 8.49 2.12
CA TYR A 127 17.31 9.03 0.94
C TYR A 127 18.70 9.56 1.30
N GLY A 128 19.66 9.28 0.42
CA GLY A 128 20.89 10.05 0.29
C GLY A 128 20.75 11.14 -0.76
N VAL A 129 21.86 11.61 -1.31
CA VAL A 129 21.82 12.57 -2.43
C VAL A 129 21.47 11.83 -3.73
N GLY A 130 20.19 11.84 -4.10
CA GLY A 130 19.69 11.31 -5.38
C GLY A 130 19.34 9.82 -5.40
N PHE A 131 19.56 9.07 -4.31
CA PHE A 131 19.16 7.66 -4.21
C PHE A 131 18.37 7.38 -2.95
N SER A 132 17.42 6.46 -3.04
CA SER A 132 16.89 5.77 -1.86
C SER A 132 17.93 4.78 -1.35
N ILE A 133 18.04 4.67 -0.02
CA ILE A 133 18.94 3.78 0.69
C ILE A 133 18.11 2.83 1.53
N GLN A 134 18.33 1.53 1.35
CA GLN A 134 17.56 0.51 2.04
C GLN A 134 18.43 -0.69 2.40
N SER A 135 18.11 -1.31 3.54
CA SER A 135 18.63 -2.61 3.93
C SER A 135 17.70 -3.69 3.39
N LEU A 136 18.24 -4.67 2.66
CA LEU A 136 17.51 -5.86 2.23
C LEU A 136 18.34 -7.08 2.64
N GLY A 137 17.74 -8.00 3.39
CA GLY A 137 18.49 -9.10 4.01
C GLY A 137 19.69 -8.61 4.81
N GLU A 138 20.87 -9.13 4.51
CA GLU A 138 22.13 -8.72 5.16
C GLU A 138 22.85 -7.57 4.43
N GLY A 139 22.30 -7.10 3.30
CA GLY A 139 22.94 -6.14 2.41
C GLY A 139 22.35 -4.72 2.50
N TRP A 140 23.18 -3.72 2.17
CA TRP A 140 22.75 -2.33 1.98
C TRP A 140 22.77 -1.96 0.50
N TYR A 141 21.69 -1.33 0.08
CA TYR A 141 21.40 -1.03 -1.31
C TYR A 141 21.11 0.44 -1.52
N PHE A 142 21.50 0.95 -2.69
CA PHE A 142 21.06 2.24 -3.21
C PHE A 142 20.18 2.00 -4.44
N GLY A 143 19.17 2.82 -4.64
CA GLY A 143 18.25 2.66 -5.77
C GLY A 143 17.48 3.93 -6.11
N HIS A 144 16.71 3.85 -7.19
CA HIS A 144 15.78 4.91 -7.58
C HIS A 144 14.67 4.31 -8.47
N GLY A 145 13.44 4.79 -8.28
CA GLY A 145 12.32 4.52 -9.17
C GLY A 145 12.19 5.62 -10.23
N GLY A 146 11.60 5.30 -11.38
CA GLY A 146 11.27 6.27 -12.41
C GLY A 146 9.83 6.10 -12.85
N SER A 147 9.11 7.22 -12.97
CA SER A 147 7.70 7.25 -13.38
C SER A 147 7.47 8.46 -14.26
N ASN A 148 7.39 8.23 -15.57
CA ASN A 148 6.92 9.22 -16.54
C ASN A 148 5.65 8.70 -17.21
N TRP A 149 5.03 9.54 -18.04
CA TRP A 149 3.80 9.22 -18.76
C TRP A 149 4.00 7.99 -19.67
N GLY A 150 3.44 6.85 -19.25
CA GLY A 150 3.56 5.56 -19.96
C GLY A 150 4.91 4.87 -19.83
N PHE A 151 5.77 5.25 -18.89
CA PHE A 151 7.07 4.61 -18.65
C PHE A 151 7.34 4.38 -17.16
N ARG A 152 8.00 3.27 -16.85
CA ARG A 152 8.52 2.94 -15.52
C ARG A 152 9.99 2.54 -15.61
N ALA A 153 10.75 2.87 -14.59
CA ALA A 153 12.13 2.43 -14.44
C ALA A 153 12.43 2.08 -12.98
N GLN A 154 13.38 1.19 -12.77
CA GLN A 154 13.89 0.84 -11.46
C GLN A 154 15.38 0.51 -11.57
N ILE A 155 16.20 1.09 -10.69
CA ILE A 155 17.58 0.69 -10.48
C ILE A 155 17.78 0.25 -9.04
N LEU A 156 18.68 -0.70 -8.85
CA LEU A 156 19.14 -1.14 -7.53
C LEU A 156 20.61 -1.55 -7.63
N GLY A 157 21.44 -1.10 -6.71
CA GLY A 157 22.85 -1.48 -6.60
C GLY A 157 23.23 -1.80 -5.16
N HIS A 158 23.95 -2.90 -4.95
CA HIS A 158 24.50 -3.22 -3.64
C HIS A 158 25.74 -2.35 -3.37
N LYS A 159 25.85 -1.76 -2.17
CA LYS A 159 26.94 -0.82 -1.82
C LYS A 159 28.34 -1.45 -1.83
N ALA A 160 28.48 -2.69 -1.35
CA ALA A 160 29.78 -3.38 -1.24
C ALA A 160 30.03 -4.49 -2.28
N LYS A 161 29.06 -5.37 -2.56
CA LYS A 161 29.25 -6.62 -3.32
C LYS A 161 29.24 -6.47 -4.85
N GLY A 162 28.95 -5.27 -5.38
CA GLY A 162 29.13 -4.95 -6.80
C GLY A 162 28.09 -5.51 -7.76
N TYR A 163 27.02 -6.15 -7.28
CA TYR A 163 25.87 -6.52 -8.10
C TYR A 163 24.75 -5.48 -8.04
N GLY A 164 23.93 -5.45 -9.07
CA GLY A 164 22.82 -4.52 -9.23
C GLY A 164 22.03 -4.82 -10.50
N PHE A 165 20.92 -4.11 -10.69
CA PHE A 165 20.11 -4.20 -11.89
C PHE A 165 19.58 -2.84 -12.32
N ALA A 166 19.18 -2.76 -13.59
CA ALA A 166 18.35 -1.70 -14.13
C ALA A 166 17.23 -2.33 -14.96
N ILE A 167 15.98 -1.99 -14.66
CA ILE A 167 14.80 -2.49 -15.35
C ILE A 167 14.01 -1.29 -15.85
N MET A 168 13.55 -1.34 -17.10
CA MET A 168 12.69 -0.31 -17.68
C MET A 168 11.54 -0.97 -18.42
N THR A 169 10.36 -0.37 -18.33
CA THR A 169 9.15 -0.80 -19.04
C THR A 169 8.45 0.41 -19.63
N ASN A 170 7.78 0.23 -20.75
CA ASN A 170 7.07 1.28 -21.48
C ASN A 170 5.56 1.18 -21.33
N ALA A 171 5.09 0.81 -20.13
CA ALA A 171 3.68 0.78 -19.77
C ALA A 171 3.47 1.36 -18.36
N SER A 172 2.37 2.08 -18.12
CA SER A 172 2.03 2.63 -16.80
C SER A 172 1.91 1.56 -15.70
N ALA A 173 1.44 0.35 -16.07
CA ALA A 173 1.38 -0.81 -15.17
C ALA A 173 2.70 -1.62 -15.08
N GLY A 174 3.74 -1.21 -15.80
CA GLY A 174 4.95 -2.01 -15.97
C GLY A 174 5.78 -2.24 -14.69
N GLY A 175 5.50 -1.47 -13.63
CA GLY A 175 6.10 -1.67 -12.30
C GLY A 175 5.87 -3.08 -11.73
N VAL A 176 4.70 -3.69 -12.02
CA VAL A 176 4.38 -5.05 -11.58
C VAL A 176 5.35 -6.08 -12.16
N VAL A 177 5.59 -6.00 -13.48
CA VAL A 177 6.52 -6.88 -14.18
C VAL A 177 7.95 -6.59 -13.73
N ALA A 178 8.31 -5.32 -13.53
CA ALA A 178 9.63 -4.94 -13.04
C ALA A 178 9.93 -5.51 -11.65
N GLY A 179 8.95 -5.47 -10.74
CA GLY A 179 9.04 -6.07 -9.41
C GLY A 179 9.31 -7.58 -9.46
N GLU A 180 8.63 -8.30 -10.36
CA GLU A 180 8.89 -9.74 -10.53
C GLU A 180 10.28 -10.02 -11.12
N ILE A 181 10.66 -9.30 -12.18
CA ILE A 181 11.98 -9.46 -12.79
C ILE A 181 13.08 -9.20 -11.76
N SER A 182 12.93 -8.15 -10.94
CA SER A 182 13.82 -7.84 -9.84
C SER A 182 14.01 -9.03 -8.89
N ARG A 183 12.91 -9.62 -8.38
CA ARG A 183 12.98 -10.80 -7.49
C ARG A 183 13.66 -11.99 -8.16
N ARG A 184 13.38 -12.24 -9.44
CA ARG A 184 14.00 -13.33 -10.21
C ARG A 184 15.49 -13.13 -10.43
N ILE A 185 15.94 -11.90 -10.70
CA ILE A 185 17.37 -11.58 -10.79
C ILE A 185 18.04 -11.89 -9.46
N GLN A 186 17.52 -11.34 -8.36
CA GLN A 186 18.09 -11.53 -7.02
C GLN A 186 18.21 -13.01 -6.66
N LYS A 187 17.18 -13.81 -6.94
CA LYS A 187 17.21 -15.26 -6.75
C LYS A 187 18.21 -15.97 -7.67
N ALA A 188 18.15 -15.71 -8.97
CA ALA A 188 18.95 -16.43 -9.98
C ALA A 188 20.46 -16.24 -9.76
N TYR A 189 20.85 -15.08 -9.22
CA TYR A 189 22.23 -14.74 -8.91
C TYR A 189 22.60 -14.92 -7.43
N GLY A 190 21.69 -15.44 -6.59
CA GLY A 190 21.95 -15.74 -5.18
C GLY A 190 22.35 -14.52 -4.34
N TRP A 191 21.65 -13.40 -4.50
CA TRP A 191 21.94 -12.17 -3.77
C TRP A 191 21.57 -12.30 -2.29
N ASP A 192 22.30 -11.58 -1.44
CA ASP A 192 22.09 -11.52 0.02
C ASP A 192 20.89 -10.68 0.46
N SER A 193 20.15 -10.10 -0.50
CA SER A 193 18.91 -9.37 -0.26
C SER A 193 17.80 -10.28 0.28
N LEU A 194 17.97 -11.59 0.13
CA LEU A 194 17.01 -12.61 0.51
C LEU A 194 17.43 -13.18 1.88
N ALA A 195 16.90 -12.61 2.98
CA ALA A 195 17.06 -13.21 4.31
C ALA A 195 16.40 -14.60 4.42
N GLU A 196 15.47 -14.90 3.51
CA GLU A 196 14.76 -16.16 3.41
C GLU A 196 14.70 -16.62 1.94
N PRO A 197 14.62 -17.94 1.67
CA PRO A 197 14.45 -18.44 0.31
C PRO A 197 13.23 -17.81 -0.35
N VAL A 198 13.37 -17.30 -1.58
CA VAL A 198 12.22 -16.95 -2.43
C VAL A 198 11.53 -18.26 -2.80
N GLU A 199 10.61 -18.70 -1.96
CA GLU A 199 9.63 -19.70 -2.31
C GLU A 199 8.77 -19.16 -3.46
N ARG A 200 8.41 -20.04 -4.40
CA ARG A 200 7.42 -19.69 -5.42
C ARG A 200 6.09 -19.50 -4.71
N GLY A 201 5.77 -18.27 -4.33
CA GLY A 201 4.50 -17.90 -3.74
C GLY A 201 3.83 -16.79 -4.54
N TYR A 202 3.47 -17.06 -5.80
CA TYR A 202 2.35 -16.31 -6.35
C TYR A 202 1.08 -16.86 -5.70
N GLY A 203 0.65 -16.25 -4.61
CA GLY A 203 -0.58 -16.59 -3.90
C GLY A 203 -0.40 -16.57 -2.37
N SER A 204 -1.54 -16.56 -1.67
CA SER A 204 -1.70 -16.51 -0.22
C SER A 204 -0.83 -17.45 0.62
N ARG A 205 -0.19 -18.48 0.05
CA ARG A 205 0.58 -19.50 0.77
C ARG A 205 1.83 -18.98 1.50
N GLY A 206 2.52 -17.98 0.95
CA GLY A 206 3.67 -17.35 1.63
C GLY A 206 3.22 -16.54 2.85
N ASP A 207 2.14 -15.77 2.68
CA ASP A 207 1.51 -15.02 3.78
C ASP A 207 0.99 -15.96 4.87
N VAL A 208 0.41 -17.12 4.48
CA VAL A 208 -0.07 -18.15 5.42
C VAL A 208 1.05 -18.64 6.32
N ALA A 209 2.23 -18.94 5.77
CA ALA A 209 3.35 -19.47 6.54
C ALA A 209 3.80 -18.46 7.61
N GLN A 210 3.98 -17.19 7.22
CA GLN A 210 4.36 -16.12 8.14
C GLN A 210 3.31 -15.88 9.23
N MET A 211 2.02 -15.83 8.87
CA MET A 211 0.93 -15.73 9.85
C MET A 211 0.89 -16.93 10.78
N THR A 212 1.09 -18.14 10.26
CA THR A 212 1.09 -19.38 11.05
C THR A 212 2.21 -19.36 12.08
N ASP A 213 3.43 -18.99 11.67
CA ASP A 213 4.57 -18.93 12.57
C ASP A 213 4.39 -17.84 13.63
N ALA A 214 3.92 -16.65 13.23
CA ALA A 214 3.63 -15.55 14.16
C ALA A 214 2.53 -15.92 15.17
N ALA A 215 1.44 -16.55 14.73
CA ALA A 215 0.35 -16.99 15.60
C ALA A 215 0.82 -18.06 16.60
N ARG A 216 1.64 -19.01 16.15
CA ARG A 216 2.22 -20.03 17.04
C ARG A 216 3.18 -19.43 18.04
N ALA A 217 4.01 -18.46 17.63
CA ALA A 217 4.92 -17.75 18.52
C ALA A 217 4.16 -16.93 19.57
N PHE A 218 3.11 -16.22 19.15
CA PHE A 218 2.21 -15.49 20.05
C PHE A 218 1.57 -16.42 21.07
N LEU A 219 0.90 -17.49 20.61
CA LEU A 219 0.31 -18.47 21.51
C LEU A 219 1.36 -19.04 22.47
N ALA A 220 2.54 -19.42 22.01
CA ALA A 220 3.61 -19.95 22.85
C ALA A 220 4.06 -18.98 23.96
N ALA A 221 4.03 -17.67 23.72
CA ALA A 221 4.40 -16.65 24.70
C ALA A 221 3.34 -16.43 25.81
N LEU A 222 2.08 -16.80 25.56
CA LEU A 222 0.98 -16.59 26.52
C LEU A 222 1.02 -17.56 27.70
N THR A 223 0.67 -17.04 28.88
CA THR A 223 0.35 -17.86 30.06
C THR A 223 -0.90 -18.71 29.82
N GLY A 224 -1.14 -19.74 30.66
CA GLY A 224 -2.34 -20.57 30.56
C GLY A 224 -3.66 -19.77 30.55
N PRO A 225 -3.89 -18.84 31.50
CA PRO A 225 -5.08 -17.99 31.51
C PRO A 225 -5.21 -17.08 30.29
N GLN A 226 -4.13 -16.40 29.87
CA GLN A 226 -4.16 -15.54 28.68
C GLN A 226 -4.45 -16.34 27.41
N ARG A 227 -3.82 -17.52 27.26
CA ARG A 227 -4.08 -18.42 26.13
C ARG A 227 -5.55 -18.86 26.10
N ALA A 228 -6.13 -19.20 27.24
CA ALA A 228 -7.54 -19.56 27.33
C ALA A 228 -8.49 -18.42 26.95
N GLN A 229 -8.10 -17.16 27.16
CA GLN A 229 -8.85 -15.99 26.69
C GLN A 229 -8.66 -15.74 25.18
N ALA A 230 -7.47 -16.04 24.66
CA ALA A 230 -7.11 -15.79 23.27
C ALA A 230 -7.66 -16.85 22.29
N THR A 231 -7.94 -18.07 22.73
CA THR A 231 -8.26 -19.20 21.83
C THR A 231 -9.72 -19.61 21.86
N PHE A 232 -10.27 -19.89 20.68
CA PHE A 232 -11.62 -20.40 20.46
C PHE A 232 -11.59 -21.58 19.47
N ASP A 233 -12.63 -22.42 19.50
CA ASP A 233 -12.85 -23.39 18.43
C ASP A 233 -13.10 -22.68 17.10
N PHE A 234 -12.68 -23.28 15.98
CA PHE A 234 -12.80 -22.65 14.66
C PHE A 234 -14.26 -22.35 14.26
N ASP A 235 -15.17 -23.27 14.59
CA ASP A 235 -16.60 -23.14 14.31
C ASP A 235 -17.37 -22.34 15.37
N SER A 236 -16.68 -21.69 16.31
CA SER A 236 -17.31 -20.85 17.32
C SER A 236 -18.08 -19.68 16.68
N ASP A 237 -19.31 -19.44 17.15
CA ASP A 237 -20.12 -18.26 16.77
C ASP A 237 -19.39 -16.94 17.05
N GLU A 238 -18.46 -16.94 18.01
CA GLU A 238 -17.63 -15.79 18.32
C GLU A 238 -16.85 -15.30 17.10
N ARG A 239 -16.49 -16.18 16.15
CA ARG A 239 -15.77 -15.81 14.92
C ARG A 239 -16.54 -14.81 14.06
N LEU A 240 -17.87 -14.84 14.12
CA LEU A 240 -18.77 -13.97 13.35
C LEU A 240 -19.18 -12.70 14.10
N ARG A 241 -18.84 -12.60 15.39
CA ARG A 241 -19.27 -11.52 16.28
C ARG A 241 -18.24 -10.40 16.27
N PHE A 242 -18.59 -9.26 15.65
CA PHE A 242 -17.71 -8.09 15.59
C PHE A 242 -18.52 -6.80 15.77
N HIS A 243 -17.83 -5.74 16.19
CA HIS A 243 -18.36 -4.37 16.20
C HIS A 243 -17.19 -3.38 16.24
N PHE A 244 -17.45 -2.12 15.92
CA PHE A 244 -16.49 -1.02 15.94
C PHE A 244 -16.73 0.05 17.04
N ILE A 245 -17.68 -0.16 17.95
CA ILE A 245 -18.01 0.78 19.04
C ILE A 245 -17.16 0.52 20.30
N PRO A 246 -17.14 1.41 21.32
CA PRO A 246 -16.36 1.19 22.54
C PRO A 246 -16.66 -0.13 23.26
N ASN A 247 -15.66 -0.68 23.96
CA ASN A 247 -15.72 -1.96 24.67
C ASN A 247 -16.87 -2.02 25.71
N GLU A 248 -17.20 -0.88 26.33
CA GLU A 248 -18.25 -0.77 27.33
C GLU A 248 -19.66 -0.84 26.74
N MET A 249 -19.79 -0.61 25.43
CA MET A 249 -21.05 -0.77 24.70
C MET A 249 -21.17 -2.14 24.04
N PHE A 250 -20.04 -2.80 23.77
CA PHE A 250 -19.97 -4.11 23.16
C PHE A 250 -18.85 -4.92 23.80
N GLU A 251 -19.24 -5.89 24.64
CA GLU A 251 -18.28 -6.77 25.32
C GLU A 251 -17.53 -7.65 24.30
N ARG A 252 -16.25 -7.36 24.08
CA ARG A 252 -15.36 -8.15 23.22
C ARG A 252 -14.72 -9.30 23.98
N ARG A 253 -14.45 -10.39 23.25
CA ARG A 253 -13.72 -11.55 23.77
C ARG A 253 -12.40 -11.73 23.02
N GLY A 254 -11.39 -12.16 23.76
CA GLY A 254 -10.01 -12.28 23.30
C GLY A 254 -9.06 -11.94 24.45
N VAL A 255 -7.75 -12.05 24.20
CA VAL A 255 -6.77 -11.49 25.13
C VAL A 255 -6.52 -10.03 24.78
N MET A 256 -6.62 -9.15 25.77
CA MET A 256 -6.43 -7.71 25.61
C MET A 256 -4.94 -7.36 25.64
N LEU A 257 -4.48 -6.42 24.80
CA LEU A 257 -3.08 -6.02 24.74
C LEU A 257 -2.59 -5.46 26.09
N ALA A 258 -3.41 -4.69 26.79
CA ALA A 258 -3.11 -4.17 28.13
C ALA A 258 -2.84 -5.26 29.19
N ALA A 259 -3.25 -6.52 28.93
CA ALA A 259 -2.99 -7.66 29.80
C ALA A 259 -1.71 -8.44 29.44
N LEU A 260 -0.96 -8.00 28.42
CA LEU A 260 0.25 -8.65 27.92
C LEU A 260 1.52 -8.00 28.50
N ASP A 261 2.57 -8.79 28.70
CA ASP A 261 3.91 -8.25 28.94
C ASP A 261 4.59 -7.80 27.62
N GLU A 262 5.75 -7.15 27.73
CA GLU A 262 6.47 -6.59 26.57
C GLU A 262 6.76 -7.63 25.47
N ASN A 263 7.17 -8.85 25.83
CA ASN A 263 7.46 -9.91 24.86
C ASN A 263 6.17 -10.46 24.23
N GLN A 264 5.11 -10.60 25.02
CA GLN A 264 3.79 -11.03 24.50
C GLN A 264 3.19 -9.99 23.56
N LEU A 265 3.32 -8.70 23.89
CA LEU A 265 2.88 -7.58 23.07
C LEU A 265 3.65 -7.54 21.74
N GLU A 266 4.97 -7.73 21.77
CA GLU A 266 5.78 -7.84 20.54
C GLU A 266 5.27 -8.97 19.64
N ARG A 267 4.95 -10.15 20.19
CA ARG A 267 4.39 -11.27 19.41
C ARG A 267 2.99 -10.99 18.87
N ALA A 268 2.15 -10.25 19.60
CA ALA A 268 0.86 -9.82 19.09
C ALA A 268 1.04 -8.89 17.87
N HIS A 269 1.97 -7.94 17.94
CA HIS A 269 2.30 -7.07 16.81
C HIS A 269 2.97 -7.81 15.65
N ASP A 270 3.78 -8.84 15.91
CA ASP A 270 4.35 -9.69 14.85
C ASP A 270 3.23 -10.39 14.05
N LEU A 271 2.20 -10.91 14.72
CA LEU A 271 1.04 -11.48 14.02
C LEU A 271 0.27 -10.41 13.23
N LEU A 272 0.08 -9.22 13.79
CA LEU A 272 -0.56 -8.11 13.08
C LEU A 272 0.24 -7.72 11.82
N ARG A 273 1.57 -7.65 11.89
CA ARG A 273 2.45 -7.39 10.73
C ARG A 273 2.40 -8.51 9.69
N ALA A 274 2.24 -9.76 10.12
CA ALA A 274 2.17 -10.90 9.20
C ALA A 274 0.87 -10.89 8.35
N GLY A 275 -0.22 -10.32 8.88
CA GLY A 275 -1.49 -10.19 8.15
C GLY A 275 -1.64 -8.94 7.28
N LEU A 276 -0.87 -7.89 7.55
CA LEU A 276 -1.03 -6.57 6.94
C LEU A 276 0.14 -6.20 6.05
N SER A 277 -0.05 -5.24 5.15
CA SER A 277 1.11 -4.56 4.55
C SER A 277 1.79 -3.70 5.60
N ARG A 278 2.97 -3.16 5.25
CA ARG A 278 3.60 -2.12 6.06
C ARG A 278 2.68 -0.90 6.26
N ASN A 279 1.96 -0.47 5.22
CA ASN A 279 1.01 0.64 5.31
C ASN A 279 -0.18 0.25 6.19
N GLY A 280 -0.73 -0.95 6.00
CA GLY A 280 -1.86 -1.44 6.80
C GLY A 280 -1.53 -1.56 8.29
N TYR A 281 -0.34 -2.03 8.63
CA TYR A 281 0.13 -2.05 10.01
C TYR A 281 0.23 -0.64 10.60
N LEU A 282 0.81 0.32 9.86
CA LEU A 282 0.90 1.71 10.30
C LEU A 282 -0.49 2.34 10.50
N THR A 283 -1.42 2.11 9.58
CA THR A 283 -2.81 2.56 9.70
C THR A 283 -3.47 1.96 10.94
N ALA A 284 -3.35 0.63 11.16
CA ALA A 284 -3.90 -0.02 12.34
C ALA A 284 -3.35 0.58 13.64
N THR A 285 -2.03 0.75 13.75
CA THR A 285 -1.42 1.33 14.96
C THR A 285 -1.76 2.80 15.14
N GLN A 286 -1.90 3.57 14.06
CA GLN A 286 -2.32 4.97 14.15
C GLN A 286 -3.78 5.10 14.59
N ILE A 287 -4.67 4.18 14.19
CA ILE A 287 -6.04 4.12 14.72
C ILE A 287 -6.01 3.86 16.22
N MET A 288 -5.16 2.94 16.69
CA MET A 288 -4.96 2.72 18.14
C MET A 288 -4.46 3.99 18.84
N GLU A 289 -3.49 4.69 18.26
CA GLU A 289 -2.95 5.95 18.80
C GLU A 289 -3.97 7.08 18.86
N LEU A 290 -5.02 7.07 18.04
CA LEU A 290 -6.10 8.05 18.15
C LEU A 290 -6.85 7.95 19.49
N GLU A 291 -6.80 6.82 20.20
CA GLU A 291 -7.36 6.74 21.56
C GLU A 291 -6.62 7.69 22.52
N ASP A 292 -5.29 7.84 22.42
CA ASP A 292 -4.57 8.81 23.25
C ASP A 292 -4.96 10.26 22.90
N VAL A 293 -5.19 10.52 21.61
CA VAL A 293 -5.66 11.84 21.15
C VAL A 293 -7.05 12.12 21.71
N LEU A 294 -7.96 11.16 21.65
CA LEU A 294 -9.29 11.27 22.25
C LEU A 294 -9.22 11.44 23.76
N LEU A 295 -8.34 10.71 24.46
CA LEU A 295 -8.13 10.88 25.90
C LEU A 295 -7.77 12.33 26.24
N ALA A 296 -6.84 12.91 25.47
CA ALA A 296 -6.40 14.30 25.66
C ALA A 296 -7.49 15.32 25.32
N LEU A 297 -8.29 15.07 24.28
CA LEU A 297 -9.37 15.97 23.84
C LEU A 297 -10.60 15.91 24.74
N GLU A 298 -10.98 14.71 25.20
CA GLU A 298 -12.18 14.48 26.01
C GLU A 298 -11.93 14.69 27.52
N GLY A 299 -10.67 14.71 27.96
CA GLY A 299 -10.30 14.93 29.36
C GLY A 299 -10.76 13.80 30.29
N GLY A 300 -10.74 12.55 29.82
CA GLY A 300 -11.29 11.40 30.54
C GLY A 300 -12.82 11.32 30.45
N GLY A 301 -13.32 11.30 29.21
CA GLY A 301 -14.75 11.30 28.88
C GLY A 301 -15.53 10.07 29.36
N ARG A 302 -16.70 9.83 28.76
CA ARG A 302 -17.62 8.75 29.17
C ARG A 302 -17.01 7.35 29.04
N PHE A 303 -16.14 7.14 28.05
CA PHE A 303 -15.54 5.86 27.72
C PHE A 303 -14.05 5.89 28.06
N ALA A 304 -13.50 4.75 28.48
CA ALA A 304 -12.07 4.58 28.61
C ALA A 304 -11.41 4.80 27.24
N ARG A 305 -10.24 5.46 27.26
CA ARG A 305 -9.45 5.78 26.09
C ARG A 305 -8.05 5.26 26.33
N ASP A 306 -7.75 4.11 25.73
CA ASP A 306 -6.47 3.44 25.87
C ASP A 306 -6.14 2.72 24.56
N ARG A 307 -4.95 3.02 24.01
CA ARG A 307 -4.43 2.36 22.81
C ARG A 307 -4.18 0.86 22.99
N ASP A 308 -4.08 0.38 24.24
CA ASP A 308 -3.83 -1.02 24.58
C ASP A 308 -5.14 -1.80 24.88
N GLU A 309 -6.32 -1.17 24.77
CA GLU A 309 -7.63 -1.81 24.91
C GLU A 309 -8.13 -2.53 23.63
N TYR A 310 -7.20 -3.04 22.83
CA TYR A 310 -7.44 -3.87 21.66
C TYR A 310 -7.26 -5.35 22.01
N LEU A 311 -8.00 -6.23 21.33
CA LEU A 311 -8.04 -7.65 21.63
C LEU A 311 -7.58 -8.48 20.43
N LEU A 312 -6.91 -9.60 20.75
CA LEU A 312 -6.48 -10.60 19.79
C LEU A 312 -7.12 -11.95 20.12
N SER A 313 -7.74 -12.56 19.11
CA SER A 313 -8.42 -13.85 19.20
C SER A 313 -7.95 -14.79 18.09
N ILE A 314 -7.71 -16.05 18.40
CA ILE A 314 -7.32 -17.13 17.48
C ILE A 314 -8.40 -18.21 17.50
N PHE A 315 -8.83 -18.63 16.32
CA PHE A 315 -9.88 -19.62 16.09
C PHE A 315 -9.27 -20.87 15.46
N GLY A 316 -9.39 -22.01 16.12
CA GLY A 316 -8.73 -23.25 15.70
C GLY A 316 -7.23 -23.27 16.02
N ALA A 317 -6.53 -24.29 15.52
CA ALA A 317 -5.11 -24.50 15.76
C ALA A 317 -4.27 -24.01 14.56
N PRO A 318 -3.42 -22.99 14.71
CA PRO A 318 -2.55 -22.54 13.62
C PRO A 318 -1.56 -23.64 13.22
N GLY A 319 -1.61 -24.06 11.96
CA GLY A 319 -0.74 -25.10 11.44
C GLY A 319 -0.66 -25.13 9.91
N PRO A 320 0.42 -25.69 9.33
CA PRO A 320 0.54 -25.84 7.89
C PRO A 320 -0.57 -26.74 7.34
N GLY A 321 -1.37 -26.21 6.41
CA GLY A 321 -2.50 -26.95 5.81
C GLY A 321 -3.73 -27.06 6.70
N GLU A 322 -3.71 -26.51 7.92
CA GLU A 322 -4.84 -26.50 8.84
C GLU A 322 -5.84 -25.38 8.50
N THR A 323 -7.07 -25.56 8.96
CA THR A 323 -8.10 -24.52 8.93
C THR A 323 -8.11 -23.77 10.26
N TRP A 324 -7.76 -22.49 10.22
CA TRP A 324 -7.67 -21.64 11.40
C TRP A 324 -7.91 -20.18 11.02
N GLY A 325 -8.15 -19.32 12.01
CA GLY A 325 -8.34 -17.90 11.77
C GLY A 325 -7.91 -17.07 12.96
N TRP A 326 -7.86 -15.76 12.79
CA TRP A 326 -7.61 -14.84 13.88
C TRP A 326 -8.30 -13.50 13.63
N ARG A 327 -8.53 -12.76 14.72
CA ARG A 327 -9.17 -11.47 14.71
C ARG A 327 -8.39 -10.51 15.59
N PHE A 328 -8.19 -9.29 15.09
CA PHE A 328 -7.68 -8.16 15.86
C PHE A 328 -8.73 -7.06 15.85
N GLU A 329 -9.18 -6.63 17.03
CA GLU A 329 -10.28 -5.67 17.12
C GLU A 329 -10.21 -4.77 18.36
N GLY A 330 -10.87 -3.62 18.25
CA GLY A 330 -11.05 -2.66 19.33
C GLY A 330 -12.03 -1.57 18.89
N HIS A 331 -12.05 -0.45 19.61
CA HIS A 331 -12.76 0.73 19.15
C HIS A 331 -12.18 1.17 17.79
N HIS A 332 -13.04 1.40 16.79
CA HIS A 332 -12.65 1.79 15.43
C HIS A 332 -11.76 0.85 14.60
N LEU A 333 -11.50 -0.38 15.02
CA LEU A 333 -10.76 -1.34 14.21
C LEU A 333 -11.32 -2.75 14.37
N SER A 334 -11.55 -3.46 13.27
CA SER A 334 -11.90 -4.87 13.32
C SER A 334 -11.40 -5.57 12.06
N LEU A 335 -10.42 -6.46 12.24
CA LEU A 335 -9.71 -7.15 11.17
C LEU A 335 -9.84 -8.66 11.37
N HIS A 336 -10.29 -9.35 10.32
CA HIS A 336 -10.60 -10.77 10.36
C HIS A 336 -9.76 -11.52 9.34
N PHE A 337 -9.14 -12.63 9.74
CA PHE A 337 -8.32 -13.46 8.85
C PHE A 337 -8.78 -14.90 8.97
N THR A 338 -9.01 -15.56 7.83
CA THR A 338 -9.35 -16.99 7.77
C THR A 338 -8.44 -17.72 6.79
N VAL A 339 -7.87 -18.82 7.28
CA VAL A 339 -7.01 -19.74 6.56
C VAL A 339 -7.74 -21.07 6.41
N VAL A 340 -7.83 -21.59 5.19
CA VAL A 340 -8.45 -22.89 4.87
C VAL A 340 -7.47 -23.66 3.97
N ASP A 341 -7.11 -24.89 4.34
CA ASP A 341 -6.15 -25.73 3.58
C ASP A 341 -4.81 -25.03 3.26
N GLY A 342 -4.31 -24.22 4.20
CA GLY A 342 -3.09 -23.44 3.99
C GLY A 342 -3.21 -22.35 2.93
N ILE A 343 -4.44 -21.90 2.63
CA ILE A 343 -4.77 -20.77 1.75
C ILE A 343 -5.45 -19.72 2.63
N VAL A 344 -4.87 -18.53 2.75
CA VAL A 344 -5.60 -17.39 3.33
C VAL A 344 -6.60 -16.92 2.29
N GLY A 345 -7.86 -16.86 2.70
CA GLY A 345 -8.94 -16.50 1.79
C GLY A 345 -9.26 -15.03 1.76
N VAL A 346 -9.39 -14.43 2.94
CA VAL A 346 -10.21 -13.23 3.04
C VAL A 346 -9.81 -12.42 4.28
N VAL A 347 -9.61 -11.11 4.07
CA VAL A 347 -9.54 -10.08 5.10
C VAL A 347 -10.83 -9.28 5.04
N ALA A 348 -11.93 -9.91 5.44
CA ALA A 348 -13.27 -9.31 5.45
C ALA A 348 -14.17 -10.00 6.51
N PRO A 349 -15.03 -9.25 7.22
CA PRO A 349 -15.14 -7.79 7.16
C PRO A 349 -13.83 -7.13 7.63
N ALA A 350 -13.47 -6.02 7.00
CA ALA A 350 -12.28 -5.23 7.36
C ALA A 350 -12.73 -3.81 7.65
N PHE A 351 -12.96 -3.53 8.92
CA PHE A 351 -13.40 -2.24 9.41
C PHE A 351 -12.21 -1.42 9.88
N ALA A 352 -12.16 -0.16 9.45
CA ALA A 352 -11.25 0.85 9.98
C ALA A 352 -12.00 2.18 10.10
N GLY A 353 -11.99 2.76 11.29
CA GLY A 353 -12.51 4.08 11.59
C GLY A 353 -11.41 5.02 12.06
N ALA A 354 -11.71 6.31 12.06
CA ALA A 354 -10.81 7.32 12.60
C ALA A 354 -11.63 8.40 13.30
N ASN A 355 -11.42 8.53 14.61
CA ASN A 355 -11.99 9.61 15.42
C ASN A 355 -10.87 10.20 16.30
N PRO A 356 -10.45 11.45 16.06
CA PRO A 356 -10.90 12.32 14.98
C PRO A 356 -10.41 11.86 13.59
N ALA A 357 -11.14 12.20 12.53
CA ALA A 357 -10.72 11.99 11.14
C ALA A 357 -9.48 12.83 10.77
N GLU A 358 -9.43 14.04 11.29
CA GLU A 358 -8.28 14.94 11.28
C GLU A 358 -8.03 15.46 12.69
N VAL A 359 -6.80 15.29 13.18
CA VAL A 359 -6.36 15.86 14.44
C VAL A 359 -6.18 17.38 14.25
N ARG A 360 -7.05 18.18 14.86
CA ARG A 360 -7.08 19.64 14.65
C ARG A 360 -6.17 20.42 15.60
N ASP A 361 -5.85 19.85 16.76
CA ASP A 361 -5.09 20.49 17.83
C ASP A 361 -4.12 19.50 18.49
N GLY A 362 -3.09 20.03 19.16
CA GLY A 362 -2.11 19.23 19.91
C GLY A 362 -0.91 18.75 19.09
N PRO A 363 -0.06 17.87 19.67
CA PRO A 363 1.22 17.48 19.06
C PRO A 363 1.11 16.74 17.72
N GLN A 364 -0.03 16.11 17.46
CA GLN A 364 -0.30 15.35 16.23
C GLN A 364 -1.17 16.14 15.22
N GLN A 365 -1.27 17.47 15.37
CA GLN A 365 -2.06 18.32 14.47
C GLN A 365 -1.75 18.05 13.00
N GLY A 366 -2.81 17.89 12.19
CA GLY A 366 -2.75 17.59 10.76
C GLY A 366 -2.74 16.10 10.40
N LEU A 367 -2.64 15.20 11.39
CA LEU A 367 -2.74 13.76 11.14
C LEU A 367 -4.13 13.38 10.61
N ARG A 368 -4.17 12.64 9.50
CA ARG A 368 -5.38 12.07 8.87
C ARG A 368 -5.16 10.59 8.58
N VAL A 369 -5.44 9.74 9.57
CA VAL A 369 -5.12 8.30 9.51
C VAL A 369 -5.77 7.58 8.33
N LEU A 370 -7.00 7.98 7.95
CA LEU A 370 -7.74 7.45 6.81
C LEU A 370 -7.92 8.49 5.68
N GLY A 371 -7.05 9.51 5.64
CA GLY A 371 -7.15 10.62 4.68
C GLY A 371 -7.14 10.19 3.22
N ASP A 372 -6.35 9.17 2.88
CA ASP A 372 -6.23 8.66 1.51
C ASP A 372 -7.56 8.07 0.99
N ARG A 373 -8.39 7.49 1.88
CA ARG A 373 -9.73 6.98 1.53
C ARG A 373 -10.71 8.11 1.25
N GLU A 374 -10.60 9.22 1.99
CA GLU A 374 -11.39 10.42 1.73
C GLU A 374 -10.99 11.03 0.38
N ASP A 375 -9.68 11.23 0.19
CA ASP A 375 -9.13 11.96 -0.94
C ASP A 375 -9.36 11.19 -2.25
N ALA A 376 -9.22 9.86 -2.26
CA ALA A 376 -9.52 9.04 -3.43
C ALA A 376 -11.03 9.05 -3.78
N GLY A 377 -11.91 8.93 -2.78
CA GLY A 377 -13.36 9.02 -3.00
C GLY A 377 -13.79 10.38 -3.54
N ARG A 378 -13.21 11.46 -3.02
CA ARG A 378 -13.44 12.84 -3.49
C ARG A 378 -12.90 13.07 -4.89
N ALA A 379 -11.69 12.59 -5.18
CA ALA A 379 -11.11 12.70 -6.52
C ALA A 379 -12.03 12.07 -7.58
N LEU A 380 -12.60 10.90 -7.28
CA LEU A 380 -13.56 10.25 -8.17
C LEU A 380 -14.84 11.08 -8.35
N VAL A 381 -15.55 11.46 -7.28
CA VAL A 381 -16.82 12.20 -7.43
C VAL A 381 -16.63 13.58 -8.08
N GLN A 382 -15.53 14.27 -7.78
CA GLN A 382 -15.23 15.60 -8.33
C GLN A 382 -14.80 15.55 -9.80
N SER A 383 -14.38 14.37 -10.29
CA SER A 383 -14.03 14.17 -11.71
C SER A 383 -15.26 13.96 -12.61
N LEU A 384 -16.45 13.72 -12.03
CA LEU A 384 -17.66 13.41 -12.76
C LEU A 384 -18.25 14.65 -13.44
N ASP A 385 -18.71 14.50 -14.69
CA ASP A 385 -19.50 15.54 -15.32
C ASP A 385 -20.89 15.66 -14.69
N SER A 386 -21.66 16.70 -15.05
CA SER A 386 -22.97 16.93 -14.44
C SER A 386 -23.96 15.76 -14.60
N GLY A 387 -23.89 15.01 -15.72
CA GLY A 387 -24.73 13.85 -15.98
C GLY A 387 -24.32 12.66 -15.14
N GLN A 388 -23.02 12.38 -15.12
CA GLN A 388 -22.43 11.32 -14.31
C GLN A 388 -22.62 11.55 -12.82
N LEU A 389 -22.42 12.80 -12.34
CA LEU A 389 -22.64 13.17 -10.96
C LEU A 389 -24.09 12.94 -10.52
N ARG A 390 -25.07 13.21 -11.40
CA ARG A 390 -26.49 12.91 -11.14
C ARG A 390 -26.76 11.41 -11.00
N GLN A 391 -26.06 10.57 -11.76
CA GLN A 391 -26.17 9.11 -11.65
C GLN A 391 -25.45 8.58 -10.41
N ALA A 392 -24.27 9.11 -10.09
CA ALA A 392 -23.50 8.73 -8.92
C ALA A 392 -24.16 9.16 -7.61
N THR A 393 -24.91 10.28 -7.59
CA THR A 393 -25.56 10.78 -6.38
C THR A 393 -26.76 9.89 -6.00
N ILE A 394 -26.59 9.06 -4.98
CA ILE A 394 -27.64 8.15 -4.48
C ILE A 394 -28.54 8.83 -3.45
N ALA A 395 -28.04 9.85 -2.74
CA ALA A 395 -28.83 10.68 -1.84
C ALA A 395 -28.24 12.09 -1.70
N ALA A 396 -29.09 13.08 -1.44
CA ALA A 396 -28.64 14.46 -1.20
C ALA A 396 -27.94 14.61 0.16
N GLU A 397 -28.43 13.90 1.17
CA GLU A 397 -27.85 13.85 2.52
C GLU A 397 -27.20 12.48 2.72
N ALA A 398 -25.99 12.46 3.29
CA ALA A 398 -25.33 11.22 3.67
C ALA A 398 -26.07 10.53 4.83
N PRO A 399 -26.05 9.18 4.90
CA PRO A 399 -26.51 8.45 6.07
C PRO A 399 -25.73 8.87 7.32
N ARG A 400 -26.20 8.47 8.52
CA ARG A 400 -25.51 8.81 9.78
C ARG A 400 -24.28 7.94 10.08
N ASP A 401 -24.14 6.86 9.32
CA ASP A 401 -23.12 5.83 9.47
C ASP A 401 -23.08 4.96 8.20
N ILE A 402 -22.12 4.04 8.11
CA ILE A 402 -22.12 2.98 7.10
C ILE A 402 -23.42 2.16 7.16
N VAL A 403 -23.95 1.78 6.00
CA VAL A 403 -25.29 1.18 5.90
C VAL A 403 -25.30 -0.26 6.39
N THR A 404 -24.23 -1.03 6.13
CA THR A 404 -24.15 -2.43 6.57
C THR A 404 -23.86 -2.60 8.07
N GLY A 405 -23.44 -1.53 8.75
CA GLY A 405 -23.11 -1.56 10.17
C GLY A 405 -22.21 -2.74 10.56
N ALA A 406 -22.62 -3.46 11.60
CA ALA A 406 -21.92 -4.66 12.11
C ALA A 406 -22.68 -5.96 11.80
N GLU A 407 -23.47 -5.99 10.73
CA GLU A 407 -24.19 -7.21 10.33
C GLU A 407 -23.21 -8.31 9.92
N ALA A 408 -23.41 -9.53 10.44
CA ALA A 408 -22.52 -10.65 10.14
C ALA A 408 -22.68 -11.16 8.70
N ASP A 409 -23.85 -11.05 8.10
CA ASP A 409 -24.14 -11.50 6.74
C ASP A 409 -24.78 -10.36 5.98
N ILE A 410 -24.31 -10.10 4.77
CA ILE A 410 -24.80 -8.99 3.96
C ILE A 410 -25.10 -9.47 2.54
N ASP A 411 -26.23 -9.03 2.01
CA ASP A 411 -26.54 -9.12 0.60
C ASP A 411 -26.01 -7.88 -0.14
N PRO A 412 -25.77 -7.97 -1.47
CA PRO A 412 -25.54 -6.79 -2.28
C PRO A 412 -26.62 -5.74 -2.05
N LEU A 413 -26.20 -4.51 -1.77
CA LEU A 413 -27.13 -3.40 -1.72
C LEU A 413 -27.73 -3.21 -3.12
N SER A 414 -28.97 -2.74 -3.20
CA SER A 414 -29.59 -2.42 -4.49
C SER A 414 -28.63 -1.59 -5.34
N PRO A 415 -28.38 -1.95 -6.62
CA PRO A 415 -27.45 -1.23 -7.45
C PRO A 415 -27.97 0.19 -7.68
N GLU A 416 -27.31 1.14 -7.04
CA GLU A 416 -27.52 2.58 -7.21
C GLU A 416 -26.16 3.25 -7.28
N GLY A 417 -26.08 4.30 -8.08
CA GLY A 417 -24.82 4.96 -8.43
C GLY A 417 -24.53 4.84 -9.93
N ILE A 418 -23.37 5.36 -10.32
CA ILE A 418 -22.88 5.26 -11.70
C ILE A 418 -22.10 3.96 -11.89
N ALA A 419 -22.35 3.25 -12.99
CA ALA A 419 -21.58 2.07 -13.35
C ALA A 419 -20.21 2.47 -13.91
N VAL A 420 -19.18 1.68 -13.64
CA VAL A 420 -17.83 1.91 -14.16
C VAL A 420 -17.79 1.85 -15.70
N SER A 421 -18.72 1.11 -16.32
CA SER A 421 -18.91 1.11 -17.78
C SER A 421 -19.30 2.48 -18.36
N ASP A 422 -19.90 3.36 -17.54
CA ASP A 422 -20.39 4.69 -17.93
C ASP A 422 -19.38 5.81 -17.63
N LEU A 423 -18.19 5.44 -17.13
CA LEU A 423 -17.09 6.34 -16.80
C LEU A 423 -16.09 6.49 -17.95
N THR A 424 -15.41 7.63 -18.03
CA THR A 424 -14.26 7.82 -18.94
C THR A 424 -13.08 6.95 -18.51
N GLU A 425 -12.10 6.76 -19.38
CA GLU A 425 -10.89 5.99 -19.05
C GLU A 425 -10.14 6.57 -17.84
N GLU A 426 -10.04 7.89 -17.73
CA GLU A 426 -9.43 8.56 -16.59
C GLU A 426 -10.20 8.29 -15.28
N GLN A 427 -11.53 8.37 -15.33
CA GLN A 427 -12.40 8.11 -14.17
C GLN A 427 -12.40 6.63 -13.75
N ARG A 428 -12.31 5.71 -14.71
CA ARG A 428 -12.09 4.28 -14.44
C ARG A 428 -10.75 4.07 -13.72
N GLY A 429 -9.73 4.85 -14.08
CA GLY A 429 -8.46 4.93 -13.34
C GLY A 429 -8.67 5.30 -11.86
N LEU A 430 -9.46 6.33 -11.58
CA LEU A 430 -9.77 6.77 -10.21
C LEU A 430 -10.55 5.72 -9.40
N VAL A 431 -11.43 4.94 -10.03
CA VAL A 431 -12.09 3.80 -9.36
C VAL A 431 -11.07 2.75 -8.95
N ILE A 432 -10.12 2.42 -9.82
CA ILE A 432 -9.06 1.46 -9.52
C ILE A 432 -8.15 2.00 -8.42
N ASP A 433 -7.81 3.29 -8.43
CA ASP A 433 -7.03 3.92 -7.37
C ASP A 433 -7.78 3.85 -6.03
N LEU A 434 -9.08 4.14 -6.03
CA LEU A 434 -9.93 3.99 -4.84
C LEU A 434 -9.93 2.55 -4.32
N VAL A 435 -10.09 1.53 -5.17
CA VAL A 435 -9.97 0.12 -4.75
C VAL A 435 -8.60 -0.16 -4.14
N ASN A 436 -7.52 0.32 -4.77
CA ASN A 436 -6.16 0.06 -4.31
C ASN A 436 -5.90 0.64 -2.90
N VAL A 437 -6.43 1.82 -2.57
CA VAL A 437 -6.31 2.41 -1.21
C VAL A 437 -6.84 1.45 -0.13
N TYR A 438 -7.86 0.64 -0.43
CA TYR A 438 -8.35 -0.37 0.50
C TYR A 438 -7.51 -1.64 0.49
N LEU A 439 -7.02 -2.07 -0.68
CA LEU A 439 -6.14 -3.23 -0.81
C LEU A 439 -4.78 -3.02 -0.12
N GLU A 440 -4.30 -1.77 -0.01
CA GLU A 440 -3.07 -1.42 0.69
C GLU A 440 -3.07 -1.79 2.19
N MET A 441 -4.24 -2.06 2.79
CA MET A 441 -4.30 -2.60 4.15
C MET A 441 -3.69 -4.02 4.24
N MET A 442 -3.84 -4.82 3.19
CA MET A 442 -3.49 -6.24 3.15
C MET A 442 -2.04 -6.44 2.69
N SER A 443 -1.40 -7.54 3.08
CA SER A 443 -0.08 -7.91 2.53
C SER A 443 -0.12 -7.99 0.98
N ASP A 444 1.02 -7.79 0.32
CA ASP A 444 1.11 -7.75 -1.15
C ASP A 444 0.51 -9.00 -1.82
N GLY A 445 0.69 -10.18 -1.22
CA GLY A 445 0.15 -11.44 -1.73
C GLY A 445 -1.37 -11.48 -1.67
N LEU A 446 -1.95 -11.07 -0.55
CA LEU A 446 -3.40 -11.00 -0.35
C LEU A 446 -4.06 -9.90 -1.19
N ALA A 447 -3.44 -8.72 -1.27
CA ALA A 447 -3.88 -7.61 -2.12
C ALA A 447 -3.91 -8.01 -3.60
N SER A 448 -2.86 -8.70 -4.06
CA SER A 448 -2.77 -9.21 -5.44
C SER A 448 -3.85 -10.26 -5.74
N GLU A 449 -4.08 -11.18 -4.81
CA GLU A 449 -5.12 -12.21 -4.93
C GLU A 449 -6.51 -11.57 -5.03
N ARG A 450 -6.84 -10.67 -4.10
CA ARG A 450 -8.13 -9.97 -4.08
C ARG A 450 -8.33 -9.09 -5.33
N GLY A 451 -7.32 -8.32 -5.74
CA GLY A 451 -7.37 -7.52 -6.95
C GLY A 451 -7.64 -8.35 -8.21
N ARG A 452 -7.07 -9.56 -8.30
CA ARG A 452 -7.35 -10.49 -9.40
C ARG A 452 -8.77 -11.07 -9.33
N ARG A 453 -9.33 -11.34 -8.15
CA ARG A 453 -10.74 -11.77 -8.00
C ARG A 453 -11.70 -10.66 -8.48
N ILE A 454 -11.44 -9.41 -8.10
CA ILE A 454 -12.20 -8.24 -8.57
C ILE A 454 -12.12 -8.12 -10.10
N GLY A 455 -10.91 -8.22 -10.66
CA GLY A 455 -10.71 -8.17 -12.11
C GLY A 455 -11.46 -9.29 -12.85
N ALA A 456 -11.46 -10.51 -12.31
CA ALA A 456 -12.16 -11.66 -12.88
C ALA A 456 -13.70 -11.55 -12.75
N ALA A 457 -14.19 -10.89 -11.70
CA ALA A 457 -15.62 -10.63 -11.49
C ALA A 457 -16.17 -9.56 -12.44
N GLY A 458 -15.31 -8.75 -13.07
CA GLY A 458 -15.69 -7.71 -14.01
C GLY A 458 -15.66 -6.32 -13.37
N ILE A 459 -14.63 -5.54 -13.71
CA ILE A 459 -14.47 -4.15 -13.25
C ILE A 459 -15.64 -3.27 -13.71
N ASP A 460 -16.24 -3.58 -14.86
CA ASP A 460 -17.30 -2.78 -15.48
C ASP A 460 -18.63 -2.90 -14.76
N GLU A 461 -18.81 -3.97 -13.99
CA GLU A 461 -19.97 -4.23 -13.14
C GLU A 461 -19.88 -3.50 -11.78
N ILE A 462 -18.77 -2.80 -11.51
CA ILE A 462 -18.64 -2.00 -10.30
C ILE A 462 -19.52 -0.76 -10.44
N THR A 463 -20.18 -0.38 -9.35
CA THR A 463 -20.99 0.83 -9.24
C THR A 463 -20.44 1.74 -8.15
N PHE A 464 -20.41 3.05 -8.41
CA PHE A 464 -19.99 4.08 -7.46
C PHE A 464 -21.17 4.96 -7.07
N GLY A 465 -21.50 4.97 -5.78
CA GLY A 465 -22.55 5.79 -5.19
C GLY A 465 -21.97 6.85 -4.25
N TRP A 466 -22.50 8.06 -4.30
CA TRP A 466 -22.12 9.21 -3.47
C TRP A 466 -23.32 9.82 -2.78
N ALA A 467 -23.16 10.24 -1.53
CA ALA A 467 -24.14 11.04 -0.81
C ALA A 467 -23.49 12.17 0.00
N GLY A 468 -24.17 13.30 0.11
CA GLY A 468 -23.70 14.45 0.88
C GLY A 468 -22.72 15.36 0.13
N GLY A 469 -21.94 16.12 0.90
CA GLY A 469 -21.18 17.27 0.40
C GLY A 469 -19.88 16.92 -0.33
N LEU A 470 -19.63 17.61 -1.46
CA LEU A 470 -18.49 17.37 -2.34
C LEU A 470 -17.17 17.94 -1.82
N GLU A 471 -17.22 18.93 -0.94
CA GLU A 471 -16.03 19.60 -0.41
C GLU A 471 -15.54 18.96 0.90
N ARG A 472 -14.22 18.98 1.11
CA ARG A 472 -13.61 18.47 2.34
C ARG A 472 -14.19 19.18 3.57
N GLY A 473 -14.44 18.41 4.63
CA GLY A 473 -15.09 18.89 5.86
C GLY A 473 -16.61 18.97 5.78
N GLN A 474 -17.23 18.62 4.64
CA GLN A 474 -18.68 18.41 4.57
C GLN A 474 -19.04 16.95 4.89
N PRO A 475 -20.18 16.70 5.56
CA PRO A 475 -20.71 15.35 5.77
C PRO A 475 -20.91 14.64 4.45
N HIS A 476 -20.35 13.43 4.32
CA HIS A 476 -20.44 12.68 3.08
C HIS A 476 -20.32 11.17 3.33
N TYR A 477 -20.78 10.43 2.33
CA TYR A 477 -20.70 8.98 2.25
C TYR A 477 -20.39 8.58 0.81
N TYR A 478 -19.65 7.50 0.63
CA TYR A 478 -19.60 6.81 -0.65
C TYR A 478 -19.66 5.30 -0.46
N ARG A 479 -20.10 4.64 -1.53
CA ARG A 479 -19.99 3.20 -1.66
C ARG A 479 -19.43 2.82 -3.02
N LEU A 480 -18.61 1.77 -3.03
CA LEU A 480 -18.14 1.12 -4.24
C LEU A 480 -18.55 -0.35 -4.16
N GLN A 481 -19.40 -0.80 -5.07
CA GLN A 481 -19.94 -2.15 -5.04
C GLN A 481 -19.71 -2.85 -6.38
N GLY A 482 -18.97 -3.96 -6.35
CA GLY A 482 -18.85 -4.88 -7.48
C GLY A 482 -19.68 -6.15 -7.27
N PRO A 483 -19.56 -7.15 -8.17
CA PRO A 483 -20.32 -8.40 -8.02
C PRO A 483 -19.94 -9.22 -6.79
N THR A 484 -18.73 -9.05 -6.25
CA THR A 484 -18.21 -9.90 -5.17
C THR A 484 -17.92 -9.15 -3.86
N PHE A 485 -17.98 -7.82 -3.87
CA PHE A 485 -17.52 -7.00 -2.75
C PHE A 485 -18.29 -5.68 -2.63
N LEU A 486 -18.23 -5.12 -1.43
CA LEU A 486 -18.74 -3.79 -1.08
C LEU A 486 -17.70 -3.03 -0.26
N ILE A 487 -17.48 -1.78 -0.63
CA ILE A 487 -16.78 -0.77 0.16
C ILE A 487 -17.79 0.26 0.60
N GLU A 488 -17.76 0.63 1.87
CA GLU A 488 -18.47 1.80 2.39
C GLU A 488 -17.50 2.73 3.12
N TYR A 489 -17.79 4.03 3.01
CA TYR A 489 -17.11 5.08 3.74
C TYR A 489 -18.15 6.11 4.17
N ASP A 490 -18.22 6.39 5.46
CA ASP A 490 -19.01 7.45 6.05
C ASP A 490 -18.09 8.42 6.82
N ASN A 491 -18.35 9.72 6.67
CA ASN A 491 -17.80 10.72 7.56
C ASN A 491 -18.83 11.84 7.78
N THR A 492 -19.79 11.57 8.66
CA THR A 492 -20.88 12.52 8.98
C THR A 492 -20.88 12.99 10.42
N GLN A 493 -20.33 12.19 11.34
CA GLN A 493 -20.34 12.48 12.77
C GLN A 493 -19.26 13.52 13.15
N ASN A 494 -19.43 14.15 14.32
CA ASN A 494 -18.49 15.12 14.89
C ASN A 494 -18.10 16.28 13.96
N GLY A 495 -19.03 16.72 13.12
CA GLY A 495 -18.79 17.76 12.11
C GLY A 495 -17.90 17.26 10.97
N ALA A 496 -18.24 16.09 10.41
CA ALA A 496 -17.46 15.37 9.40
C ALA A 496 -16.00 15.16 9.83
N ASN A 497 -15.82 14.73 11.08
CA ASN A 497 -14.52 14.46 11.66
C ASN A 497 -14.45 13.11 12.37
N HIS A 498 -15.23 12.14 11.91
CA HIS A 498 -15.34 10.82 12.50
C HIS A 498 -15.69 9.83 11.40
N ILE A 499 -14.67 9.13 10.91
CA ILE A 499 -14.76 8.22 9.77
C ILE A 499 -15.15 6.83 10.25
N HIS A 500 -16.11 6.21 9.58
CA HIS A 500 -16.32 4.77 9.59
C HIS A 500 -16.19 4.23 8.17
N SER A 501 -15.37 3.20 7.99
CA SER A 501 -15.12 2.64 6.66
C SER A 501 -14.93 1.13 6.75
N VAL A 502 -15.57 0.41 5.83
CA VAL A 502 -15.58 -1.05 5.84
C VAL A 502 -15.42 -1.63 4.44
N TRP A 503 -14.64 -2.69 4.34
CA TRP A 503 -14.65 -3.62 3.22
C TRP A 503 -15.42 -4.87 3.60
N ARG A 504 -16.30 -5.33 2.70
CA ARG A 504 -17.11 -6.54 2.84
C ARG A 504 -17.01 -7.40 1.59
N ASP A 505 -16.96 -8.71 1.75
CA ASP A 505 -17.04 -9.67 0.65
C ASP A 505 -18.35 -10.46 0.76
N PHE A 506 -19.24 -10.39 -0.24
CA PHE A 506 -20.61 -10.97 -0.16
C PHE A 506 -20.61 -12.47 0.13
N ASP A 507 -19.74 -13.22 -0.56
CA ASP A 507 -19.53 -14.64 -0.30
C ASP A 507 -18.32 -14.91 0.60
N GLY A 508 -17.48 -13.90 0.86
CA GLY A 508 -16.15 -14.07 1.45
C GLY A 508 -16.03 -13.67 2.91
N ASP A 509 -16.95 -12.88 3.46
CA ASP A 509 -16.88 -12.46 4.86
C ASP A 509 -16.69 -13.66 5.79
N PHE A 510 -15.71 -13.55 6.69
CA PHE A 510 -15.29 -14.63 7.59
C PHE A 510 -14.86 -15.92 6.85
N GLY A 511 -14.43 -15.85 5.60
CA GLY A 511 -14.02 -17.01 4.79
C GLY A 511 -15.15 -18.00 4.49
N ARG A 512 -16.41 -17.56 4.45
CA ARG A 512 -17.57 -18.44 4.18
C ARG A 512 -17.47 -19.19 2.85
N ASP A 513 -17.00 -18.53 1.79
CA ASP A 513 -16.76 -19.12 0.47
C ASP A 513 -15.76 -20.28 0.53
N LEU A 514 -14.56 -20.04 1.05
CA LEU A 514 -13.52 -21.05 1.17
C LEU A 514 -13.96 -22.21 2.05
N LEU A 515 -14.69 -21.93 3.14
CA LEU A 515 -15.20 -22.97 4.02
C LEU A 515 -16.26 -23.83 3.35
N ARG A 516 -17.15 -23.22 2.57
CA ARG A 516 -18.14 -23.95 1.76
C ARG A 516 -17.44 -24.84 0.74
N GLU A 517 -16.49 -24.29 -0.03
CA GLU A 517 -15.71 -25.07 -1.00
C GLU A 517 -14.91 -26.21 -0.37
N HIS A 518 -14.30 -25.97 0.80
CA HIS A 518 -13.57 -26.99 1.55
C HIS A 518 -14.50 -28.11 2.04
N ARG A 519 -15.63 -27.75 2.66
CA ARG A 519 -16.62 -28.72 3.14
C ARG A 519 -17.21 -29.55 2.00
N GLU A 520 -17.45 -28.95 0.84
CA GLU A 520 -17.89 -29.66 -0.37
C GLU A 520 -16.82 -30.63 -0.89
N ARG A 521 -15.53 -30.24 -0.85
CA ARG A 521 -14.41 -31.10 -1.26
C ARG A 521 -14.12 -32.24 -0.29
N HIS A 522 -14.37 -32.05 1.00
CA HIS A 522 -13.91 -32.96 2.05
C HIS A 522 -14.99 -33.83 2.72
N HIS A 523 -16.26 -33.82 2.25
CA HIS A 523 -17.35 -34.66 2.75
C HIS A 523 -17.24 -34.98 4.25
N HIS A 524 -17.35 -33.97 5.10
CA HIS A 524 -17.50 -34.22 6.52
C HIS A 524 -18.92 -34.78 6.75
N GLU A 525 -19.04 -36.11 6.87
CA GLU A 525 -20.23 -36.74 7.44
C GLU A 525 -20.43 -36.13 8.84
N ARG A 526 -21.62 -35.56 9.04
CA ARG A 526 -22.04 -34.89 10.28
C ARG A 526 -22.01 -35.81 11.50
#